data_AF-A0A1B7MS02-F1
#
_entry.id   AF-A0A1B7MS02-F1
#
_cell.length_a   1.000
_cell.length_b   1.000
_cell.length_c   1.000
_cell.angle_alpha   90.00
_cell.angle_beta   90.00
_cell.angle_gamma   90.00
#
_symmetry.space_group_name_H-M   'P 1'
#
loop_
_entity.id
_entity.type
_entity.pdbx_description
1 polymer ?
#
loop_
_entity_poly.entity_id
_entity_poly.type
_entity_poly.pdbx_seq_one_letter_code
_entity_poly.pdbx_strand_id
1 'polypeptide(L)'
;QRVTPHQWAVYDFSKTIPCGQVTTYKDLCVAIGQGSPRSVGSALRNNPFAPFVPCHRVIASNMYIGGFFGEWGTGANARGGQKNTGVQCNRKMEMLAKEGVGFSSDGYLVDESLLWPVPGEGFEST
;
A
#
# COMPACT_ATOMS: atom_id res chain seq x y z
N GLN A 1 -7.68 -21.62 3.32
CA GLN A 1 -8.19 -20.69 2.29
C GLN A 1 -7.40 -20.93 1.00
N ARG A 2 -8.05 -21.05 -0.16
CA ARG A 2 -7.35 -21.25 -1.45
C ARG A 2 -6.90 -19.91 -2.00
N VAL A 3 -5.60 -19.77 -2.29
CA VAL A 3 -5.01 -18.55 -2.87
C VAL A 3 -5.06 -18.63 -4.40
N THR A 4 -5.55 -17.58 -5.06
CA THR A 4 -5.67 -17.53 -6.52
C THR A 4 -4.36 -17.12 -7.19
N PRO A 5 -4.16 -17.38 -8.51
CA PRO A 5 -2.98 -16.89 -9.23
C PRO A 5 -2.79 -15.37 -9.14
N HIS A 6 -3.87 -14.59 -9.20
CA HIS A 6 -3.82 -13.14 -9.01
C HIS A 6 -3.34 -12.75 -7.61
N GLN A 7 -3.83 -13.43 -6.56
CA GLN A 7 -3.38 -13.18 -5.20
C GLN A 7 -1.90 -13.52 -5.01
N TRP A 8 -1.44 -14.65 -5.57
CA TRP A 8 -0.02 -15.00 -5.55
C TRP A 8 0.85 -13.92 -6.19
N ALA A 9 0.49 -13.45 -7.39
CA ALA A 9 1.22 -12.38 -8.06
C ALA A 9 1.32 -11.11 -7.21
N VAL A 10 0.22 -10.72 -6.53
CA VAL A 10 0.22 -9.57 -5.62
C VAL A 10 1.14 -9.79 -4.42
N TYR A 11 1.11 -10.98 -3.81
CA TYR A 11 1.92 -11.29 -2.63
C TYR A 11 3.40 -11.40 -2.95
N ASP A 12 3.75 -12.02 -4.07
CA ASP A 12 5.14 -12.16 -4.52
C ASP A 12 5.73 -10.79 -4.86
N PHE A 13 5.00 -9.94 -5.59
CA PHE A 13 5.46 -8.57 -5.83
C PHE A 13 5.58 -7.77 -4.53
N SER A 14 4.63 -7.89 -3.60
CA SER A 14 4.72 -7.15 -2.33
C SER A 14 6.00 -7.49 -1.54
N LYS A 15 6.50 -8.72 -1.67
CA LYS A 15 7.76 -9.15 -1.01
C LYS A 15 9.01 -8.55 -1.65
N THR A 16 8.95 -8.04 -2.87
CA THR A 16 10.11 -7.41 -3.54
C THR A 16 10.30 -5.96 -3.10
N ILE A 17 9.27 -5.33 -2.54
CA ILE A 17 9.34 -3.95 -2.02
C ILE A 17 10.29 -3.94 -0.83
N PRO A 18 11.41 -3.20 -0.87
CA PRO A 18 12.40 -3.20 0.20
C PRO A 18 11.89 -2.45 1.43
N CYS A 19 12.57 -2.68 2.56
CA CYS A 19 12.31 -1.94 3.79
C CYS A 19 12.60 -0.44 3.59
N GLY A 20 11.74 0.42 4.10
CA GLY A 20 11.90 1.88 3.96
C GLY A 20 11.37 2.45 2.66
N GLN A 21 10.74 1.63 1.81
CA GLN A 21 10.09 2.08 0.58
C GLN A 21 8.63 1.65 0.53
N VAL A 22 7.82 2.39 -0.23
CA VAL A 22 6.40 2.13 -0.44
C VAL A 22 6.08 2.09 -1.92
N THR A 23 5.02 1.39 -2.31
CA THR A 23 4.50 1.43 -3.68
C THR A 23 3.02 1.76 -3.65
N THR A 24 2.40 2.04 -4.79
CA THR A 24 0.96 2.30 -4.85
C THR A 24 0.19 1.09 -5.36
N TYR A 25 -1.11 1.02 -5.05
CA TYR A 25 -1.99 0.00 -5.64
C TYR A 25 -2.01 0.03 -7.17
N LYS A 26 -1.81 1.21 -7.77
CA LYS A 26 -1.71 1.38 -9.23
C LYS A 26 -0.41 0.79 -9.73
N ASP A 27 0.70 1.17 -9.13
CA ASP A 27 2.04 0.74 -9.55
C ASP A 27 2.22 -0.77 -9.40
N LEU A 28 1.73 -1.34 -8.30
CA LEU A 28 1.69 -2.79 -8.13
C LEU A 28 0.87 -3.47 -9.24
N CYS A 29 -0.31 -2.92 -9.55
CA CYS A 29 -1.19 -3.47 -10.60
C CYS A 29 -0.52 -3.44 -11.98
N VAL A 30 0.19 -2.35 -12.30
CA VAL A 30 0.96 -2.23 -13.55
C VAL A 30 2.11 -3.24 -13.55
N ALA A 31 2.85 -3.34 -12.45
CA ALA A 31 4.00 -4.23 -12.35
C ALA A 31 3.65 -5.72 -12.51
N ILE A 32 2.50 -6.16 -11.98
CA ILE A 32 2.03 -7.55 -12.17
C ILE A 32 1.34 -7.77 -13.53
N GLY A 33 1.04 -6.71 -14.28
CA GLY A 33 0.43 -6.76 -15.61
C GLY A 33 -1.02 -7.27 -15.64
N GLN A 34 -1.71 -7.34 -14.51
CA GLN A 34 -3.06 -7.91 -14.42
C GLN A 34 -3.91 -7.35 -13.27
N GLY A 35 -5.22 -7.39 -13.45
CA GLY A 35 -6.19 -6.98 -12.43
C GLY A 35 -6.46 -5.48 -12.41
N SER A 36 -6.79 -4.95 -11.23
CA SER A 36 -7.05 -3.53 -11.01
C SER A 36 -6.51 -3.09 -9.64
N PRO A 37 -6.29 -1.79 -9.39
CA PRO A 37 -5.89 -1.32 -8.06
C PRO A 37 -6.84 -1.76 -6.95
N ARG A 38 -8.14 -1.87 -7.24
CA ARG A 38 -9.15 -2.38 -6.31
C ARG A 38 -9.01 -3.88 -6.04
N SER A 39 -8.70 -4.68 -7.06
CA SER A 39 -8.49 -6.12 -6.88
C SER A 39 -7.21 -6.40 -6.10
N VAL A 40 -6.14 -5.61 -6.32
CA VAL A 40 -4.93 -5.63 -5.50
C VAL A 40 -5.24 -5.33 -4.04
N GLY A 41 -5.99 -4.25 -3.77
CA GLY A 41 -6.43 -3.92 -2.41
C GLY A 41 -7.24 -5.05 -1.75
N SER A 42 -8.10 -5.71 -2.53
CA SER A 42 -8.87 -6.86 -2.08
C SER A 42 -8.00 -8.09 -1.79
N ALA A 43 -6.95 -8.33 -2.59
CA ALA A 43 -5.99 -9.39 -2.33
C ALA A 43 -5.20 -9.14 -1.05
N LEU A 44 -4.62 -7.93 -0.90
CA LEU A 44 -3.85 -7.54 0.28
C LEU A 44 -4.67 -7.54 1.57
N ARG A 45 -5.94 -7.15 1.51
CA ARG A 45 -6.87 -7.22 2.66
C ARG A 45 -7.10 -8.65 3.13
N ASN A 46 -7.12 -9.61 2.21
CA ASN A 46 -7.38 -11.02 2.49
C ASN A 46 -6.10 -11.86 2.55
N ASN A 47 -4.96 -11.22 2.78
CA ASN A 47 -3.64 -11.85 2.83
C ASN A 47 -3.53 -12.78 4.05
N PRO A 48 -3.46 -14.12 3.88
CA PRO A 48 -3.33 -15.06 4.99
C PRO A 48 -1.88 -15.15 5.52
N PHE A 49 -0.92 -14.51 4.85
CA PHE A 49 0.51 -14.57 5.16
C PHE A 49 1.04 -13.30 5.84
N ALA A 50 0.16 -12.42 6.33
CA ALA A 50 0.58 -11.29 7.15
C ALA A 50 1.17 -11.81 8.48
N PRO A 51 2.29 -11.25 9.00
CA PRO A 51 3.02 -10.07 8.52
C PRO A 51 4.19 -10.35 7.55
N PHE A 52 4.44 -11.61 7.16
CA PHE A 52 5.57 -11.98 6.30
C PHE A 52 5.50 -11.36 4.90
N VAL A 53 4.29 -11.23 4.35
CA VAL A 53 4.04 -10.43 3.14
C VAL A 53 3.75 -8.98 3.60
N PRO A 54 4.60 -7.99 3.25
CA PRO A 54 4.55 -6.64 3.80
C PRO A 54 3.45 -5.79 3.13
N CYS A 55 2.19 -6.15 3.36
CA CYS A 55 1.03 -5.46 2.78
C CYS A 55 0.89 -4.00 3.25
N HIS A 56 1.55 -3.61 4.34
CA HIS A 56 1.62 -2.23 4.82
C HIS A 56 2.46 -1.31 3.93
N ARG A 57 3.31 -1.83 3.04
CA ARG A 57 4.10 -1.01 2.10
C ARG A 57 3.33 -0.53 0.87
N VAL A 58 2.07 -0.92 0.71
CA VAL A 58 1.23 -0.53 -0.44
C VAL A 58 0.25 0.57 -0.03
N ILE A 59 0.31 1.75 -0.66
CA ILE A 59 -0.50 2.94 -0.34
C ILE A 59 -1.36 3.39 -1.54
N ALA A 60 -2.17 4.43 -1.33
CA ALA A 60 -2.98 5.00 -2.40
C ALA A 60 -2.11 5.77 -3.41
N SER A 61 -2.53 5.84 -4.67
CA SER A 61 -1.75 6.49 -5.73
C SER A 61 -1.63 8.01 -5.62
N ASN A 62 -2.41 8.63 -4.73
CA ASN A 62 -2.27 10.04 -4.35
C ASN A 62 -1.38 10.23 -3.12
N MET A 63 -0.50 9.27 -2.83
CA MET A 63 0.39 9.25 -1.68
C MET A 63 -0.30 9.23 -0.30
N TYR A 64 -1.61 9.01 -0.27
CA TYR A 64 -2.36 8.95 0.97
C TYR A 64 -2.26 7.59 1.65
N ILE A 65 -2.22 7.61 2.97
CA ILE A 65 -2.27 6.44 3.85
C ILE A 65 -3.66 5.81 3.85
N GLY A 66 -3.92 4.98 2.84
CA GLY A 66 -5.20 4.34 2.62
C GLY A 66 -5.13 2.84 2.40
N GLY A 67 -6.29 2.19 2.47
CA GLY A 67 -6.54 0.84 2.00
C GLY A 67 -6.08 -0.29 2.94
N PHE A 68 -5.62 0.03 4.15
CA PHE A 68 -5.14 -0.99 5.08
C PHE A 68 -6.28 -1.61 5.87
N PHE A 69 -6.49 -2.91 5.72
CA PHE A 69 -7.67 -3.64 6.23
C PHE A 69 -9.03 -3.05 5.78
N GLY A 70 -9.02 -2.15 4.78
CA GLY A 70 -10.21 -1.42 4.33
C GLY A 70 -10.42 -0.06 5.00
N GLU A 71 -9.55 0.35 5.93
CA GLU A 71 -9.56 1.69 6.51
C GLU A 71 -8.72 2.70 5.71
N TRP A 72 -9.05 3.97 5.86
CA TRP A 72 -8.54 5.08 5.06
C TRP A 72 -8.30 6.35 5.89
N GLY A 73 -7.28 6.34 6.74
CA GLY A 73 -6.87 7.46 7.60
C GLY A 73 -7.98 8.10 8.45
N THR A 74 -7.62 9.18 9.13
CA THR A 74 -8.54 10.00 9.93
C THR A 74 -8.32 11.45 9.53
N GLY A 75 -9.36 12.15 9.06
CA GLY A 75 -9.26 13.55 8.66
C GLY A 75 -10.17 13.91 7.48
N ALA A 76 -10.09 15.15 7.00
CA ALA A 76 -10.91 15.66 5.89
C ALA A 76 -10.70 14.86 4.58
N ASN A 77 -9.51 14.27 4.41
CA ASN A 77 -9.11 13.51 3.24
C ASN A 77 -9.38 11.99 3.38
N ALA A 78 -9.90 11.56 4.53
CA ALA A 78 -10.25 10.17 4.78
C ALA A 78 -11.39 9.73 3.85
N ARG A 79 -11.23 8.56 3.24
CA ARG A 79 -12.30 7.87 2.49
C ARG A 79 -12.96 6.84 3.40
N GLY A 80 -14.16 6.35 3.10
CA GLY A 80 -14.72 5.21 3.86
C GLY A 80 -15.56 5.58 5.10
N GLY A 81 -16.19 6.75 5.11
CA GLY A 81 -17.34 7.05 5.97
C GLY A 81 -17.16 6.81 7.48
N GLN A 82 -18.28 6.69 8.21
CA GLN A 82 -18.32 6.54 9.67
C GLN A 82 -17.65 5.28 10.25
N LYS A 83 -17.18 4.34 9.41
CA LYS A 83 -16.56 3.08 9.87
C LYS A 83 -15.04 3.14 9.97
N ASN A 84 -14.42 4.28 9.61
CA ASN A 84 -12.99 4.51 9.88
C ASN A 84 -12.78 4.82 11.36
N THR A 85 -12.26 3.85 12.09
CA THR A 85 -11.75 4.02 13.44
C THR A 85 -10.36 4.67 13.46
N GLY A 86 -9.65 4.60 12.33
CA GLY A 86 -8.27 5.10 12.20
C GLY A 86 -7.22 4.16 12.78
N VAL A 87 -7.62 3.17 13.57
CA VAL A 87 -6.73 2.27 14.31
C VAL A 87 -5.80 1.51 13.36
N GLN A 88 -6.33 0.97 12.26
CA GLN A 88 -5.52 0.22 11.31
C GLN A 88 -4.60 1.14 10.53
N CYS A 89 -5.04 2.37 10.22
CA CYS A 89 -4.18 3.34 9.54
C CYS A 89 -3.04 3.81 10.43
N ASN A 90 -3.30 4.06 11.72
CA ASN A 90 -2.26 4.40 12.69
C ASN A 90 -1.28 3.24 12.86
N ARG A 91 -1.77 2.00 12.94
CA ARG A 91 -0.91 0.81 12.98
C ARG A 91 -0.03 0.69 11.73
N LYS A 92 -0.57 0.99 10.55
CA LYS A 92 0.20 1.00 9.29
C LYS A 92 1.27 2.10 9.32
N MET A 93 0.92 3.31 9.74
CA MET A 93 1.90 4.39 9.89
C MET A 93 2.99 4.02 10.88
N GLU A 94 2.67 3.37 12.00
CA GLU A 94 3.67 2.94 12.98
C GLU A 94 4.63 1.88 12.39
N MET A 95 4.09 0.92 11.63
CA MET A 95 4.92 -0.07 10.92
C MET A 95 5.83 0.61 9.90
N LEU A 96 5.32 1.56 9.13
CA LEU A 96 6.09 2.32 8.13
C LEU A 96 7.13 3.25 8.77
N ALA A 97 6.79 3.90 9.89
CA ALA A 97 7.70 4.76 10.64
C ALA A 97 8.90 3.97 11.20
N LYS A 98 8.68 2.73 11.64
CA LYS A 98 9.78 1.82 12.06
C LYS A 98 10.73 1.46 10.92
N GLU A 99 10.26 1.55 9.68
CA GLU A 99 11.06 1.34 8.48
C GLU A 99 11.70 2.64 7.95
N GLY A 100 11.42 3.79 8.58
CA GLY A 100 11.91 5.11 8.14
C GLY A 100 10.97 5.85 7.18
N VAL A 101 9.75 5.36 6.97
CA VAL A 101 8.76 6.01 6.09
C VAL A 101 7.79 6.86 6.91
N GLY A 102 7.87 8.18 6.74
CA GLY A 102 7.01 9.15 7.44
C GLY A 102 5.73 9.49 6.68
N PHE A 103 4.69 9.87 7.43
CA PHE A 103 3.46 10.46 6.89
C PHE A 103 3.16 11.78 7.62
N SER A 104 2.56 12.73 6.91
CA SER A 104 2.09 14.00 7.47
C SER A 104 0.89 13.77 8.40
N SER A 105 0.55 14.79 9.20
CA SER A 105 -0.66 14.79 10.02
C SER A 105 -1.94 14.60 9.20
N ASP A 106 -1.92 15.02 7.94
CA ASP A 106 -3.02 14.87 7.00
C ASP A 106 -3.01 13.51 6.28
N GLY A 107 -2.06 12.63 6.61
CA GLY A 107 -2.00 11.26 6.10
C GLY A 107 -1.32 11.09 4.74
N TYR A 108 -0.53 12.05 4.28
CA TYR A 108 0.21 11.95 3.02
C TYR A 108 1.66 11.56 3.26
N LEU A 109 2.26 10.79 2.35
CA LEU A 109 3.70 10.49 2.37
C LEU A 109 4.49 11.80 2.35
N VAL A 110 5.47 11.94 3.24
CA VAL A 110 6.28 13.18 3.33
C VAL A 110 7.43 13.24 2.33
N ASP A 111 7.90 12.08 1.87
CA ASP A 111 9.05 11.96 0.97
C ASP A 111 8.73 10.99 -0.16
N GLU A 112 8.47 11.53 -1.34
CA GLU A 112 8.16 10.76 -2.54
C GLU A 112 9.38 10.00 -3.10
N SER A 113 10.61 10.31 -2.67
CA SER A 113 11.80 9.53 -3.05
C SER A 113 11.79 8.11 -2.48
N LEU A 114 10.94 7.86 -1.47
CA LEU A 114 10.70 6.54 -0.90
C LEU A 114 9.76 5.69 -1.76
N LEU A 115 9.22 6.23 -2.86
CA LEU A 115 8.38 5.48 -3.77
C LEU A 115 9.20 4.46 -4.56
N TRP A 116 8.87 3.18 -4.37
CA TRP A 116 9.47 2.07 -5.10
C TRP A 116 8.96 2.05 -6.55
N PRO A 117 9.85 2.21 -7.54
CA PRO A 117 9.46 2.33 -8.93
C PRO A 117 8.87 1.02 -9.48
N VAL A 118 7.98 1.17 -10.47
CA VAL A 118 7.52 0.04 -11.27
C VAL A 118 8.67 -0.46 -12.14
N PRO A 119 9.03 -1.75 -12.10
CA PRO A 119 10.03 -2.27 -13.03
C PRO A 119 9.52 -2.13 -14.47
N GLY A 120 10.19 -1.31 -15.28
CA GLY A 120 9.91 -1.14 -16.71
C GLY A 120 9.26 0.19 -17.10
N GLU A 121 8.77 0.99 -16.16
CA GLU A 121 8.50 2.41 -16.42
C GLU A 121 9.64 3.22 -15.79
N GLY A 122 10.53 3.72 -16.65
CA GLY A 122 11.59 4.62 -16.25
C GLY A 122 11.01 5.80 -15.49
N PHE A 123 11.70 6.16 -14.41
CA PHE A 123 11.48 7.39 -13.67
C PHE A 123 11.73 8.58 -14.62
N GLU A 124 10.70 9.03 -15.35
CA GLU A 124 10.76 10.32 -16.04
C GLU A 124 10.55 11.41 -14.97
N SER A 125 11.67 11.81 -14.37
CA SER A 125 11.81 13.11 -13.71
C SER A 125 11.47 14.19 -14.75
N THR A 126 10.41 14.98 -14.51
CA THR A 126 10.29 16.33 -15.08
C THR A 126 10.34 17.33 -13.95
#